data_AF-A0A3N6NL79-F1
#
_entry.id   AF-A0A3N6NL79-F1
#
_cell.length_a   1.000
_cell.length_b   1.000
_cell.length_c   1.000
_cell.angle_alpha   90.00
_cell.angle_beta   90.00
_cell.angle_gamma   90.00
#
_symmetry.space_group_name_H-M   'P 1'
#
loop_
_entity.id
_entity.type
_entity.pdbx_description
1 polymer ?
#
loop_
_entity_poly.entity_id
_entity_poly.type
_entity_poly.pdbx_seq_one_letter_code
_entity_poly.pdbx_strand_id
1 'polypeptide(L)'
;MTLARVSGSLTKPWRLVQIELDDVLGTGNDDGESQRWTVDGRLYSLAVTADRSTGDVDVAVSTSLPYTTLAVASLLFATIAAVVGTSAHATAVAFTVCLAVAVAALLPGLYHFQRLYYHVPEIIDVERIRITPSLALPVGGVLVIMWSLAESPLFRGLTLLLAGLLLSTTAYVVGAVPAPLRRQQTVAVFAAFSSLPLLVTTGNVGLVSHVQDQVPTSHLLFLLWALSIHTVVFLGVYAHLCRVFLANVDSFSIEPVSSLSSRAGWFGYVLAFNVATLATLIGLLTDGRWFERFTVPTAEIVSAHGALGVPFPRAITTILVVVLALPLVGLVLLWGLHLVRQVRQLRRIRVATTLDRTVESIVPVRILETDRPLAYVAQVSPWSPVIVLSSGLRDELEPEELAAVVAHEEYHVRNRDPLWNLLASVVGVAVGGRNLLVAAYDYPKVEREADRYAADRYGADALVGALRTIEGLDVSTTDSHAQFGGNPREGSFSWLFAAPYRMLFGSVVVANAHASVDERVSLVLATEGPTD
;
A
#
# COMPACT_ATOMS: atom_id res chain seq x y z
N MET A 1 18.97 7.97 -22.22
CA MET A 1 19.37 8.11 -20.80
C MET A 1 18.64 7.07 -19.97
N THR A 2 19.34 6.23 -19.21
CA THR A 2 18.72 5.30 -18.26
C THR A 2 18.12 6.10 -17.11
N LEU A 3 16.83 5.88 -16.81
CA LEU A 3 16.11 6.47 -15.69
C LEU A 3 16.15 5.57 -14.46
N ALA A 4 15.96 4.27 -14.67
CA ALA A 4 15.97 3.25 -13.65
C ALA A 4 16.66 2.00 -14.16
N ARG A 5 17.39 1.34 -13.27
CA ARG A 5 18.05 0.06 -13.51
C ARG A 5 17.82 -0.83 -12.30
N VAL A 6 17.32 -2.04 -12.53
CA VAL A 6 17.08 -3.05 -11.51
C VAL A 6 17.92 -4.25 -11.88
N SER A 7 18.87 -4.62 -11.02
CA SER A 7 19.72 -5.79 -11.20
C SER A 7 19.46 -6.81 -10.10
N GLY A 8 19.54 -8.08 -10.47
CA GLY A 8 19.25 -9.21 -9.60
C GLY A 8 19.70 -10.53 -10.21
N SER A 9 19.25 -11.64 -9.65
CA SER A 9 19.53 -12.99 -10.15
C SER A 9 18.26 -13.72 -10.57
N LEU A 10 18.40 -14.70 -11.46
CA LEU A 10 17.30 -15.52 -11.93
C LEU A 10 16.80 -16.45 -10.82
N THR A 11 15.51 -16.37 -10.53
CA THR A 11 14.81 -17.28 -9.61
C THR A 11 14.32 -18.55 -10.30
N LYS A 12 14.29 -18.56 -11.63
CA LYS A 12 13.82 -19.66 -12.47
C LYS A 12 14.93 -20.18 -13.39
N PRO A 13 14.85 -21.45 -13.84
CA PRO A 13 15.78 -21.97 -14.84
C PRO A 13 15.77 -21.14 -16.12
N TRP A 14 16.95 -20.88 -16.68
CA TRP A 14 17.17 -20.04 -17.87
C TRP A 14 16.14 -20.26 -18.99
N ARG A 15 15.89 -21.52 -19.35
CA ARG A 15 15.01 -21.86 -20.48
C ARG A 15 13.56 -21.42 -20.26
N LEU A 16 13.08 -21.49 -19.01
CA LEU A 16 11.73 -21.05 -18.68
C LEU A 16 11.65 -19.51 -18.79
N VAL A 17 12.63 -18.82 -18.21
CA VAL A 17 12.74 -17.36 -18.26
C VAL A 17 12.80 -16.86 -19.70
N GLN A 18 13.58 -17.52 -20.56
CA GLN A 18 13.68 -17.20 -21.97
C GLN A 18 12.32 -17.29 -22.67
N ILE A 19 11.58 -18.39 -22.47
CA ILE A 19 10.25 -18.60 -23.06
C ILE A 19 9.28 -17.52 -22.60
N GLU A 20 9.24 -17.26 -21.29
CA GLU A 20 8.33 -16.26 -20.72
C GLU A 20 8.67 -14.83 -21.19
N LEU A 21 9.96 -14.46 -21.26
CA LEU A 21 10.38 -13.16 -21.76
C LEU A 21 10.16 -13.02 -23.27
N ASP A 22 10.37 -14.09 -24.06
CA ASP A 22 10.10 -14.09 -25.50
C ASP A 22 8.60 -13.93 -25.80
N ASP A 23 7.72 -14.51 -24.97
CA ASP A 23 6.26 -14.34 -25.09
C ASP A 23 5.83 -12.88 -24.84
N VAL A 24 6.43 -12.23 -23.84
CA VAL A 24 6.00 -10.90 -23.39
C VAL A 24 6.67 -9.76 -24.16
N LEU A 25 7.96 -9.90 -24.46
CA LEU A 25 8.81 -8.86 -25.03
C LEU A 25 9.20 -9.15 -26.49
N GLY A 26 8.83 -10.31 -27.02
CA GLY A 26 9.27 -10.80 -28.32
C GLY A 26 10.65 -11.45 -28.25
N THR A 27 11.12 -12.03 -29.35
CA THR A 27 12.40 -12.76 -29.39
C THR A 27 13.59 -11.85 -29.01
N GLY A 28 14.28 -12.18 -27.92
CA GLY A 28 15.48 -11.47 -27.50
C GLY A 28 16.66 -11.66 -28.45
N ASN A 29 17.57 -10.69 -28.50
CA ASN A 29 18.83 -10.80 -29.24
C ASN A 29 19.85 -11.60 -28.41
N ASP A 30 20.40 -12.65 -29.00
CA ASP A 30 21.34 -13.58 -28.35
C ASP A 30 22.78 -13.25 -28.79
N ASP A 31 23.66 -12.95 -27.83
CA ASP A 31 25.09 -12.73 -28.07
C ASP A 31 25.96 -13.93 -27.66
N GLY A 32 25.34 -15.05 -27.30
CA GLY A 32 25.98 -16.29 -26.87
C GLY A 32 26.01 -16.45 -25.35
N GLU A 33 26.50 -15.43 -24.64
CA GLU A 33 26.64 -15.42 -23.17
C GLU A 33 25.41 -14.82 -22.48
N SER A 34 24.78 -13.83 -23.10
CA SER A 34 23.60 -13.16 -22.60
C SER A 34 22.50 -13.07 -23.66
N GLN A 35 21.27 -12.88 -23.20
CA GLN A 35 20.16 -12.55 -24.09
C GLN A 35 19.55 -11.22 -23.67
N ARG A 36 19.24 -10.39 -24.67
CA ARG A 36 18.72 -9.05 -24.48
C ARG A 36 17.39 -8.85 -25.18
N TRP A 37 16.37 -8.56 -24.38
CA TRP A 37 15.04 -8.16 -24.84
C TRP A 37 14.93 -6.64 -24.79
N THR A 38 14.43 -6.02 -25.85
CA THR A 38 14.21 -4.55 -25.88
C THR A 38 12.83 -4.24 -26.42
N VAL A 39 12.06 -3.48 -25.65
CA VAL A 39 10.77 -2.93 -26.07
C VAL A 39 10.92 -1.43 -26.20
N ASP A 40 10.98 -0.95 -27.43
CA ASP A 40 11.09 0.47 -27.76
C ASP A 40 9.70 1.11 -27.90
N GLY A 41 9.44 2.09 -27.05
CA GLY A 41 8.35 3.05 -27.20
C GLY A 41 8.83 4.38 -27.77
N ARG A 42 7.91 5.29 -28.09
CA ARG A 42 8.25 6.61 -28.68
C ARG A 42 9.22 7.45 -27.82
N LEU A 43 9.07 7.39 -26.51
CA LEU A 43 9.82 8.22 -25.56
C LEU A 43 10.66 7.41 -24.57
N TYR A 44 10.38 6.11 -24.46
CA TYR A 44 10.97 5.24 -23.46
C TYR A 44 11.28 3.88 -24.06
N SER A 45 12.34 3.25 -23.58
CA SER A 45 12.67 1.87 -23.91
C SER A 45 12.88 1.06 -22.63
N LEU A 46 12.36 -0.16 -22.62
CA LEU A 46 12.61 -1.17 -21.60
C LEU A 46 13.60 -2.15 -22.19
N ALA A 47 14.74 -2.37 -21.53
CA ALA A 47 15.69 -3.41 -21.87
C ALA A 47 15.80 -4.39 -20.70
N VAL A 48 15.71 -5.69 -20.99
CA VAL A 48 16.02 -6.77 -20.06
C VAL A 48 17.23 -7.49 -20.63
N THR A 49 18.29 -7.66 -19.85
CA THR A 49 19.48 -8.40 -20.22
C THR A 49 19.69 -9.48 -19.17
N ALA A 50 19.76 -10.75 -19.58
CA ALA A 50 20.01 -11.86 -18.66
C ALA A 50 21.23 -12.66 -19.13
N ASP A 51 22.15 -12.93 -18.21
CA ASP A 51 23.36 -13.73 -18.43
C ASP A 51 23.08 -15.21 -18.17
N ARG A 52 23.46 -16.07 -19.11
CA ARG A 52 23.22 -17.52 -19.04
C ARG A 52 24.12 -18.21 -18.02
N SER A 53 25.32 -17.70 -17.83
CA SER A 53 26.37 -18.32 -17.04
C SER A 53 26.28 -17.96 -15.57
N THR A 54 25.98 -16.69 -15.27
CA THR A 54 25.85 -16.20 -13.89
C THR A 54 24.42 -16.24 -13.39
N GLY A 55 23.44 -16.21 -14.30
CA GLY A 55 22.05 -16.00 -13.95
C GLY A 55 21.74 -14.57 -13.56
N ASP A 56 22.66 -13.61 -13.78
CA ASP A 56 22.41 -12.21 -13.49
C ASP A 56 21.42 -11.62 -14.49
N VAL A 57 20.50 -10.79 -14.00
CA VAL A 57 19.55 -10.04 -14.82
C VAL A 57 19.67 -8.56 -14.54
N ASP A 58 19.66 -7.75 -15.61
CA ASP A 58 19.60 -6.30 -15.57
C ASP A 58 18.38 -5.80 -16.36
N VAL A 59 17.47 -5.10 -15.67
CA VAL A 59 16.31 -4.44 -16.26
C VAL A 59 16.55 -2.95 -16.25
N ALA A 60 16.67 -2.34 -17.43
CA ALA A 60 16.90 -0.92 -17.59
C ALA A 60 15.71 -0.24 -18.29
N VAL A 61 15.15 0.79 -17.65
CA VAL A 61 14.20 1.72 -18.28
C VAL A 61 14.97 2.97 -18.69
N SER A 62 14.93 3.29 -19.97
CA SER A 62 15.60 4.45 -20.54
C SER A 62 14.60 5.39 -21.23
N THR A 63 14.97 6.66 -21.36
CA THR A 63 14.24 7.66 -22.16
C THR A 63 15.13 8.28 -23.23
N SER A 64 14.53 8.61 -24.37
CA SER A 64 15.15 9.41 -25.43
C SER A 64 15.12 10.91 -25.12
N LEU A 65 14.31 11.34 -24.14
CA LEU A 65 14.24 12.73 -23.72
C LEU A 65 15.55 13.16 -23.05
N PRO A 66 15.97 14.44 -23.19
CA PRO A 66 17.08 15.02 -22.44
C PRO A 66 16.65 15.31 -21.00
N TYR A 67 16.25 14.25 -20.27
CA TYR A 67 15.54 14.38 -19.00
C TYR A 67 16.33 15.15 -17.94
N THR A 68 17.63 14.89 -17.78
CA THR A 68 18.47 15.67 -16.85
C THR A 68 18.42 17.17 -17.16
N THR A 69 18.48 17.55 -18.43
CA THR A 69 18.39 18.96 -18.85
C THR A 69 17.02 19.54 -18.51
N LEU A 70 15.94 18.82 -18.81
CA LEU A 70 14.57 19.23 -18.47
C LEU A 70 14.38 19.36 -16.95
N ALA A 71 14.92 18.42 -16.18
CA ALA A 71 14.84 18.40 -14.73
C ALA A 71 15.58 19.58 -14.09
N VAL A 72 16.82 19.82 -14.50
CA VAL A 72 17.61 21.00 -14.07
C VAL A 72 16.91 22.30 -14.47
N ALA A 73 16.45 22.40 -15.73
CA ALA A 73 15.76 23.59 -16.21
C ALA A 73 14.47 23.86 -15.43
N SER A 74 13.69 22.83 -15.10
CA SER A 74 12.48 22.97 -14.30
C SER A 74 12.77 23.46 -12.88
N LEU A 75 13.79 22.92 -12.22
CA LEU A 75 14.21 23.36 -10.88
C LEU A 75 14.74 24.80 -10.89
N LEU A 76 15.54 25.17 -11.89
CA LEU A 76 16.03 26.54 -12.04
C LEU A 76 14.86 27.51 -12.27
N PHE A 77 13.92 27.15 -13.14
CA PHE A 77 12.72 27.95 -13.39
C PHE A 77 11.89 28.15 -12.13
N ALA A 78 11.66 27.08 -11.35
CA ALA A 78 10.99 27.13 -10.05
C ALA A 78 11.72 28.03 -9.05
N THR A 79 13.04 27.91 -8.96
CA THR A 79 13.86 28.70 -8.04
C THR A 79 13.87 30.18 -8.41
N ILE A 80 13.99 30.50 -9.70
CA ILE A 80 13.92 31.88 -10.18
C ILE A 80 12.55 32.47 -9.91
N ALA A 81 11.47 31.73 -10.20
CA ALA A 81 10.10 32.18 -9.92
C ALA A 81 9.90 32.47 -8.42
N ALA A 82 10.42 31.59 -7.55
CA ALA A 82 10.35 31.75 -6.10
C ALA A 82 11.16 32.95 -5.57
N VAL A 83 12.39 33.17 -6.07
CA VAL A 83 13.32 34.20 -5.55
C VAL A 83 12.99 35.59 -6.08
N VAL A 84 12.60 35.71 -7.35
CA VAL A 84 12.34 37.02 -7.97
C VAL A 84 11.01 37.62 -7.53
N GLY A 85 10.15 36.84 -6.86
CA GLY A 85 8.81 37.29 -6.48
C GLY A 85 7.95 37.51 -7.73
N THR A 86 7.92 36.51 -8.62
CA THR A 86 7.16 36.61 -9.87
C THR A 86 5.65 36.62 -9.61
N SER A 87 4.86 36.95 -10.63
CA SER A 87 3.40 36.90 -10.51
C SER A 87 2.92 35.49 -10.16
N ALA A 88 1.77 35.39 -9.48
CA ALA A 88 1.15 34.12 -9.13
C ALA A 88 1.01 33.16 -10.33
N HIS A 89 0.76 33.70 -11.54
CA HIS A 89 0.73 32.94 -12.78
C HIS A 89 2.08 32.30 -13.11
N ALA A 90 3.19 33.03 -12.99
CA ALA A 90 4.52 32.50 -13.26
C ALA A 90 4.89 31.39 -12.26
N THR A 91 4.55 31.57 -10.99
CA THR A 91 4.73 30.54 -9.95
C THR A 91 3.89 29.29 -10.22
N ALA A 92 2.64 29.45 -10.64
CA ALA A 92 1.76 28.33 -11.00
C ALA A 92 2.25 27.58 -12.25
N VAL A 93 2.75 28.29 -13.26
CA VAL A 93 3.36 27.68 -14.46
C VAL A 93 4.62 26.91 -14.07
N ALA A 94 5.49 27.49 -13.24
CA ALA A 94 6.70 26.80 -12.76
C ALA A 94 6.37 25.53 -11.98
N PHE A 95 5.34 25.57 -11.13
CA PHE A 95 4.86 24.41 -10.37
C PHE A 95 4.39 23.30 -11.32
N THR A 96 3.57 23.68 -12.31
CA THR A 96 3.01 22.76 -13.31
C THR A 96 4.10 22.12 -14.15
N VAL A 97 5.11 22.89 -14.57
CA VAL A 97 6.26 22.38 -15.34
C VAL A 97 7.07 21.39 -14.50
N CYS A 98 7.40 21.71 -13.25
CA CYS A 98 8.11 20.79 -12.36
C CYS A 98 7.33 19.49 -12.14
N LEU A 99 6.03 19.59 -11.89
CA LEU A 99 5.18 18.42 -11.70
C LEU A 99 5.09 17.56 -12.97
N ALA A 100 4.91 18.20 -14.14
CA ALA A 100 4.85 17.51 -15.42
C ALA A 100 6.16 16.77 -15.73
N VAL A 101 7.32 17.40 -15.47
CA VAL A 101 8.62 16.75 -15.65
C VAL A 101 8.79 15.59 -14.68
N ALA A 102 8.45 15.73 -13.40
CA ALA A 102 8.49 14.62 -12.43
C ALA A 102 7.62 13.44 -12.89
N VAL A 103 6.37 13.71 -13.28
CA VAL A 103 5.40 12.70 -13.68
C VAL A 103 5.81 12.00 -14.98
N ALA A 104 6.31 12.74 -15.97
CA ALA A 104 6.79 12.17 -17.24
C ALA A 104 7.91 11.14 -17.02
N ALA A 105 8.71 11.30 -15.98
CA ALA A 105 9.79 10.38 -15.67
C ALA A 105 9.32 9.10 -14.96
N LEU A 106 8.33 9.23 -14.07
CA LEU A 106 7.86 8.16 -13.19
C LEU A 106 6.84 7.24 -13.89
N LEU A 107 5.91 7.80 -14.67
CA LEU A 107 4.84 7.04 -15.33
C LEU A 107 5.33 5.85 -16.15
N PRO A 108 6.33 5.99 -17.03
CA PRO A 108 6.83 4.89 -17.86
C PRO A 108 7.63 3.89 -17.04
N GLY A 109 8.41 4.34 -16.06
CA GLY A 109 9.11 3.45 -15.14
C GLY A 109 8.13 2.55 -14.40
N LEU A 110 7.07 3.13 -13.84
CA LEU A 110 5.99 2.38 -13.20
C LEU A 110 5.28 1.46 -14.19
N TYR A 111 4.88 1.96 -15.37
CA TYR A 111 4.14 1.17 -16.35
C TYR A 111 4.94 -0.01 -16.92
N HIS A 112 6.20 0.22 -17.33
CA HIS A 112 7.03 -0.82 -17.93
C HIS A 112 7.52 -1.83 -16.90
N PHE A 113 7.91 -1.37 -15.71
CA PHE A 113 8.29 -2.26 -14.62
C PHE A 113 7.10 -3.12 -14.18
N GLN A 114 5.91 -2.51 -14.05
CA GLN A 114 4.69 -3.25 -13.81
C GLN A 114 4.43 -4.26 -14.92
N ARG A 115 4.47 -3.85 -16.19
CA ARG A 115 4.21 -4.75 -17.31
C ARG A 115 5.13 -5.97 -17.28
N LEU A 116 6.42 -5.78 -17.02
CA LEU A 116 7.39 -6.88 -16.89
C LEU A 116 7.04 -7.78 -15.70
N TYR A 117 6.85 -7.19 -14.53
CA TYR A 117 6.55 -7.92 -13.29
C TYR A 117 5.24 -8.72 -13.39
N TYR A 118 4.21 -8.18 -14.05
CA TYR A 118 2.91 -8.83 -14.21
C TYR A 118 2.91 -10.04 -15.11
N HIS A 119 3.55 -9.92 -16.26
CA HIS A 119 3.48 -10.98 -17.26
C HIS A 119 4.53 -12.06 -16.99
N VAL A 120 5.56 -11.71 -16.22
CA VAL A 120 6.54 -12.69 -15.77
C VAL A 120 6.89 -12.50 -14.29
N PRO A 121 6.02 -13.00 -13.39
CA PRO A 121 6.29 -12.98 -11.97
C PRO A 121 7.51 -13.86 -11.68
N GLU A 122 8.29 -13.47 -10.66
CA GLU A 122 9.39 -14.26 -10.13
C GLU A 122 10.41 -14.68 -11.21
N ILE A 123 10.78 -13.77 -12.12
CA ILE A 123 12.01 -13.95 -12.91
C ILE A 123 13.23 -13.56 -12.08
N ILE A 124 13.12 -12.45 -11.35
CA ILE A 124 14.28 -11.72 -10.79
C ILE A 124 14.15 -11.63 -9.29
N ASP A 125 15.13 -12.16 -8.56
CA ASP A 125 15.38 -11.79 -7.17
C ASP A 125 16.14 -10.46 -7.16
N VAL A 126 15.47 -9.38 -6.73
CA VAL A 126 15.97 -8.01 -6.88
C VAL A 126 17.04 -7.70 -5.82
N GLU A 127 18.30 -7.68 -6.24
CA GLU A 127 19.41 -7.34 -5.35
C GLU A 127 19.65 -5.83 -5.24
N ARG A 128 19.52 -5.10 -6.35
CA ARG A 128 19.90 -3.68 -6.42
C ARG A 128 19.02 -2.89 -7.38
N ILE A 129 18.49 -1.79 -6.87
CA ILE A 129 17.76 -0.79 -7.64
C ILE A 129 18.62 0.47 -7.72
N ARG A 130 18.90 0.95 -8.93
CA ARG A 130 19.60 2.21 -9.21
C ARG A 130 18.69 3.12 -10.00
N ILE A 131 18.43 4.30 -9.47
CA ILE A 131 17.57 5.29 -10.11
C ILE A 131 18.36 6.58 -10.26
N THR A 132 18.22 7.25 -11.40
CA THR A 132 19.04 8.44 -11.69
C THR A 132 18.68 9.57 -10.73
N PRO A 133 19.64 10.17 -10.01
CA PRO A 133 19.36 11.22 -9.04
C PRO A 133 18.64 12.44 -9.60
N SER A 134 18.79 12.73 -10.90
CA SER A 134 18.09 13.85 -11.56
C SER A 134 16.56 13.73 -11.53
N LEU A 135 16.02 12.53 -11.25
CA LEU A 135 14.59 12.31 -11.02
C LEU A 135 14.06 13.08 -9.81
N ALA A 136 14.92 13.41 -8.84
CA ALA A 136 14.54 14.16 -7.64
C ALA A 136 14.48 15.69 -7.87
N LEU A 137 15.09 16.23 -8.94
CA LEU A 137 15.21 17.67 -9.14
C LEU A 137 13.87 18.38 -9.36
N PRO A 138 12.94 17.89 -10.19
CA PRO A 138 11.65 18.57 -10.39
C PRO A 138 10.79 18.53 -9.11
N VAL A 139 10.91 17.46 -8.33
CA VAL A 139 10.32 17.35 -6.99
C VAL A 139 10.86 18.44 -6.06
N GLY A 140 12.17 18.67 -6.07
CA GLY A 140 12.78 19.81 -5.37
C GLY A 140 12.20 21.16 -5.82
N GLY A 141 11.97 21.33 -7.13
CA GLY A 141 11.36 22.55 -7.68
C GLY A 141 9.92 22.78 -7.20
N VAL A 142 9.11 21.71 -7.15
CA VAL A 142 7.77 21.74 -6.53
C VAL A 142 7.85 22.22 -5.08
N LEU A 143 8.78 21.67 -4.30
CA LEU A 143 8.94 22.03 -2.89
C LEU A 143 9.42 23.47 -2.69
N VAL A 144 10.34 23.95 -3.54
CA VAL A 144 10.80 25.36 -3.51
C VAL A 144 9.64 26.31 -3.76
N ILE A 145 8.78 26.02 -4.73
CA ILE A 145 7.60 26.84 -5.03
C ILE A 145 6.58 26.78 -3.89
N MET A 146 6.29 25.58 -3.40
CA MET A 146 5.36 25.44 -2.27
C MET A 146 5.89 26.17 -1.04
N TRP A 147 7.20 26.18 -0.81
CA TRP A 147 7.81 26.90 0.28
C TRP A 147 7.76 28.42 0.07
N SER A 148 8.00 28.91 -1.14
CA SER A 148 7.93 30.36 -1.42
C SER A 148 6.52 30.91 -1.30
N LEU A 149 5.50 30.09 -1.60
CA LEU A 149 4.10 30.44 -1.37
C LEU A 149 3.69 30.31 0.10
N ALA A 150 4.48 29.64 0.93
CA ALA A 150 4.09 29.35 2.31
C ALA A 150 4.23 30.57 3.24
N GLU A 151 3.21 31.42 3.26
CA GLU A 151 3.14 32.55 4.19
C GLU A 151 2.71 32.13 5.60
N SER A 152 1.78 31.17 5.70
CA SER A 152 1.27 30.70 6.99
C SER A 152 2.13 29.56 7.57
N PRO A 153 2.30 29.49 8.90
CA PRO A 153 2.97 28.36 9.55
C PRO A 153 2.34 27.01 9.22
N LEU A 154 1.01 26.97 9.04
CA LEU A 154 0.27 25.76 8.66
C LEU A 154 0.63 25.29 7.25
N PHE A 155 0.69 26.19 6.27
CA PHE A 155 1.06 25.82 4.90
C PHE A 155 2.54 25.45 4.80
N ARG A 156 3.42 26.07 5.60
CA ARG A 156 4.82 25.61 5.75
C ARG A 156 4.88 24.20 6.31
N GLY A 157 4.08 23.89 7.32
CA GLY A 157 3.94 22.55 7.87
C GLY A 157 3.52 21.53 6.82
N LEU A 158 2.49 21.84 6.02
CA LEU A 158 2.05 21.00 4.90
C LEU A 158 3.16 20.79 3.85
N THR A 159 3.88 21.85 3.48
CA THR A 159 5.02 21.75 2.56
C THR A 159 6.13 20.88 3.12
N LEU A 160 6.43 20.97 4.42
CA LEU A 160 7.42 20.11 5.07
C LEU A 160 6.97 18.66 5.13
N LEU A 161 5.68 18.40 5.36
CA LEU A 161 5.13 17.05 5.28
C LEU A 161 5.32 16.50 3.87
N LEU A 162 4.81 17.19 2.85
CA LEU A 162 4.96 16.74 1.46
C LEU A 162 6.44 16.55 1.08
N ALA A 163 7.33 17.44 1.53
CA ALA A 163 8.77 17.30 1.36
C ALA A 163 9.30 16.03 2.00
N GLY A 164 8.93 15.76 3.25
CA GLY A 164 9.28 14.54 3.96
C GLY A 164 8.87 13.31 3.14
N LEU A 165 7.60 13.23 2.73
CA LEU A 165 7.08 12.10 1.95
C LEU A 165 7.89 11.92 0.66
N LEU A 166 8.00 12.99 -0.13
CA LEU A 166 8.68 12.94 -1.42
C LEU A 166 10.17 12.59 -1.28
N LEU A 167 10.87 13.15 -0.28
CA LEU A 167 12.27 12.83 0.00
C LEU A 167 12.45 11.40 0.48
N SER A 168 11.58 10.91 1.37
CA SER A 168 11.63 9.53 1.87
C SER A 168 11.37 8.50 0.76
N THR A 169 10.35 8.74 -0.08
CA THR A 169 10.06 7.90 -1.25
C THR A 169 11.21 7.99 -2.24
N THR A 170 11.77 9.18 -2.49
CA THR A 170 12.93 9.34 -3.37
C THR A 170 14.14 8.59 -2.82
N ALA A 171 14.46 8.72 -1.54
CA ALA A 171 15.57 8.03 -0.88
C ALA A 171 15.41 6.51 -0.97
N TYR A 172 14.19 6.00 -0.81
CA TYR A 172 13.87 4.60 -0.99
C TYR A 172 14.11 4.15 -2.44
N VAL A 173 13.53 4.88 -3.40
CA VAL A 173 13.59 4.63 -4.84
C VAL A 173 15.05 4.66 -5.35
N VAL A 174 15.88 5.60 -4.90
CA VAL A 174 17.31 5.67 -5.29
C VAL A 174 18.22 4.72 -4.52
N GLY A 175 17.67 3.90 -3.61
CA GLY A 175 18.44 2.93 -2.84
C GLY A 175 19.29 3.54 -1.72
N ALA A 176 19.04 4.78 -1.32
CA ALA A 176 19.74 5.45 -0.20
C ALA A 176 19.28 4.92 1.18
N VAL A 177 18.13 4.25 1.23
CA VAL A 177 17.60 3.63 2.46
C VAL A 177 18.42 2.38 2.83
N PRO A 178 18.78 2.18 4.11
CA PRO A 178 19.49 0.99 4.58
C PRO A 178 18.81 -0.33 4.17
N ALA A 179 19.61 -1.37 3.90
CA ALA A 179 19.10 -2.67 3.43
C ALA A 179 17.97 -3.27 4.30
N PRO A 180 18.02 -3.24 5.65
CA PRO A 180 16.94 -3.76 6.49
C PRO A 180 15.59 -3.05 6.26
N LEU A 181 15.62 -1.74 6.00
CA LEU A 181 14.44 -0.95 5.70
C LEU A 181 13.97 -1.14 4.25
N ARG A 182 14.88 -1.48 3.32
CA ARG A 182 14.50 -1.81 1.94
C ARG A 182 13.75 -3.14 1.84
N ARG A 183 14.13 -4.13 2.64
CA ARG A 183 13.40 -5.42 2.70
C ARG A 183 11.97 -5.29 3.19
N GLN A 184 11.66 -4.21 3.91
CA GLN A 184 10.30 -3.87 4.37
C GLN A 184 9.49 -3.08 3.33
N GLN A 185 9.75 -3.32 2.04
CA GLN A 185 9.09 -2.61 0.95
C GLN A 185 7.57 -2.64 1.06
N THR A 186 7.00 -3.78 1.44
CA THR A 186 5.57 -3.99 1.58
C THR A 186 4.97 -3.05 2.64
N VAL A 187 5.64 -2.88 3.79
CA VAL A 187 5.22 -1.95 4.85
C VAL A 187 5.26 -0.51 4.34
N ALA A 188 6.32 -0.13 3.63
CA ALA A 188 6.48 1.20 3.05
C ALA A 188 5.42 1.50 1.98
N VAL A 189 5.00 0.48 1.21
CA VAL A 189 3.92 0.60 0.23
C VAL A 189 2.57 0.78 0.94
N PHE A 190 2.21 -0.08 1.89
CA PHE A 190 0.98 0.07 2.68
C PHE A 190 0.88 1.44 3.33
N ALA A 191 2.00 1.88 3.91
CA ALA A 191 2.16 3.22 4.42
C ALA A 191 1.85 4.30 3.38
N ALA A 192 2.52 4.29 2.23
CA ALA A 192 2.31 5.28 1.18
C ALA A 192 0.85 5.34 0.75
N PHE A 193 0.22 4.19 0.48
CA PHE A 193 -1.20 4.13 0.09
C PHE A 193 -2.15 4.62 1.20
N SER A 194 -1.82 4.39 2.46
CA SER A 194 -2.60 4.84 3.61
C SER A 194 -2.54 6.36 3.78
N SER A 195 -1.40 6.97 3.45
CA SER A 195 -1.16 8.40 3.62
C SER A 195 -1.83 9.28 2.56
N LEU A 196 -2.02 8.76 1.35
CA LEU A 196 -2.44 9.56 0.20
C LEU A 196 -3.82 10.25 0.35
N PRO A 197 -4.89 9.59 0.83
CA PRO A 197 -6.20 10.27 0.95
C PRO A 197 -6.17 11.48 1.90
N LEU A 198 -5.47 11.34 3.03
CA LEU A 198 -5.26 12.43 4.00
C LEU A 198 -4.46 13.56 3.37
N LEU A 199 -3.35 13.22 2.71
CA LEU A 199 -2.47 14.21 2.09
C LEU A 199 -3.15 15.00 0.98
N VAL A 200 -3.87 14.33 0.07
CA VAL A 200 -4.57 14.99 -1.04
C VAL A 200 -5.66 15.91 -0.51
N THR A 201 -6.44 15.46 0.47
CA THR A 201 -7.48 16.31 1.08
C THR A 201 -6.85 17.53 1.76
N THR A 202 -5.81 17.33 2.58
CA THR A 202 -5.10 18.43 3.27
C THR A 202 -4.46 19.39 2.28
N GLY A 203 -3.90 18.87 1.18
CA GLY A 203 -3.34 19.64 0.07
C GLY A 203 -4.38 20.52 -0.63
N ASN A 204 -5.50 19.94 -1.04
CA ASN A 204 -6.60 20.66 -1.68
C ASN A 204 -7.12 21.79 -0.79
N VAL A 205 -7.42 21.45 0.47
CA VAL A 205 -8.00 22.36 1.46
C VAL A 205 -7.02 23.48 1.80
N GLY A 206 -5.75 23.14 2.04
CA GLY A 206 -4.69 24.10 2.32
C GLY A 206 -4.42 25.05 1.16
N LEU A 207 -4.42 24.55 -0.08
CA LEU A 207 -4.18 25.37 -1.27
C LEU A 207 -5.33 26.34 -1.54
N VAL A 208 -6.59 25.88 -1.49
CA VAL A 208 -7.76 26.77 -1.63
C VAL A 208 -7.75 27.85 -0.55
N SER A 209 -7.51 27.45 0.70
CA SER A 209 -7.44 28.36 1.83
C SER A 209 -6.35 29.42 1.68
N HIS A 210 -5.22 29.07 1.06
CA HIS A 210 -4.11 29.99 0.88
C HIS A 210 -4.36 30.97 -0.28
N VAL A 211 -4.89 30.47 -1.40
CA VAL A 211 -5.01 31.23 -2.64
C VAL A 211 -6.24 32.14 -2.67
N GLN A 212 -7.33 31.80 -1.96
CA GLN A 212 -8.59 32.53 -2.04
C GLN A 212 -8.49 34.02 -1.69
N ASP A 213 -7.55 34.42 -0.82
CA ASP A 213 -7.35 35.82 -0.41
C ASP A 213 -6.40 36.59 -1.36
N GLN A 214 -5.69 35.88 -2.24
CA GLN A 214 -4.60 36.43 -3.06
C GLN A 214 -4.95 36.61 -4.53
N VAL A 215 -6.03 35.97 -5.02
CA VAL A 215 -6.38 35.98 -6.44
C VAL A 215 -7.83 36.38 -6.67
N PRO A 216 -8.16 36.97 -7.83
CA PRO A 216 -9.55 37.25 -8.20
C PRO A 216 -10.42 35.97 -8.23
N THR A 217 -11.72 36.13 -7.98
CA THR A 217 -12.71 35.03 -7.95
C THR A 217 -12.71 34.17 -9.21
N SER A 218 -12.41 34.73 -10.40
CA SER A 218 -12.29 33.97 -11.65
C SER A 218 -11.11 32.99 -11.66
N HIS A 219 -9.99 33.34 -11.05
CA HIS A 219 -8.84 32.45 -10.91
C HIS A 219 -9.09 31.39 -9.83
N LEU A 220 -9.75 31.76 -8.73
CA LEU A 220 -10.19 30.80 -7.72
C LEU A 220 -11.15 29.76 -8.30
N LEU A 221 -12.08 30.18 -9.16
CA LEU A 221 -12.97 29.30 -9.89
C LEU A 221 -12.20 28.31 -10.77
N PHE A 222 -11.23 28.79 -11.55
CA PHE A 222 -10.38 27.92 -12.37
C PHE A 222 -9.60 26.92 -11.50
N LEU A 223 -9.05 27.37 -10.37
CA LEU A 223 -8.35 26.52 -9.41
C LEU A 223 -9.26 25.42 -8.86
N LEU A 224 -10.50 25.72 -8.48
CA LEU A 224 -11.46 24.73 -7.97
C LEU A 224 -11.77 23.66 -9.02
N TRP A 225 -11.96 24.03 -10.28
CA TRP A 225 -12.13 23.08 -11.38
C TRP A 225 -10.89 22.20 -11.56
N ALA A 226 -9.70 22.82 -11.61
CA ALA A 226 -8.44 22.10 -11.76
C ALA A 226 -8.22 21.09 -10.63
N LEU A 227 -8.42 21.50 -9.38
CA LEU A 227 -8.29 20.63 -8.21
C LEU A 227 -9.35 19.53 -8.17
N SER A 228 -10.58 19.81 -8.61
CA SER A 228 -11.64 18.81 -8.67
C SER A 228 -11.33 17.74 -9.71
N ILE A 229 -10.93 18.14 -10.92
CA ILE A 229 -10.49 17.22 -11.98
C ILE A 229 -9.28 16.41 -11.50
N HIS A 230 -8.28 17.07 -10.93
CA HIS A 230 -7.10 16.41 -10.36
C HIS A 230 -7.49 15.37 -9.30
N THR A 231 -8.42 15.70 -8.40
CA THR A 231 -8.87 14.79 -7.34
C THR A 231 -9.60 13.57 -7.91
N VAL A 232 -10.45 13.75 -8.92
CA VAL A 232 -11.13 12.62 -9.59
C VAL A 232 -10.14 11.72 -10.31
N VAL A 233 -9.21 12.29 -11.07
CA VAL A 233 -8.13 11.54 -11.75
C VAL A 233 -7.28 10.81 -10.72
N PHE A 234 -6.89 11.49 -9.65
CA PHE A 234 -6.13 10.92 -8.54
C PHE A 234 -6.85 9.72 -7.93
N LEU A 235 -8.15 9.81 -7.61
CA LEU A 235 -8.91 8.70 -7.03
C LEU A 235 -8.97 7.49 -7.98
N GLY A 236 -9.13 7.73 -9.29
CA GLY A 236 -9.09 6.67 -10.30
C GLY A 236 -7.73 5.98 -10.38
N VAL A 237 -6.64 6.77 -10.42
CA VAL A 237 -5.26 6.26 -10.41
C VAL A 237 -4.96 5.53 -9.11
N TYR A 238 -5.35 6.08 -7.97
CA TYR A 238 -5.16 5.50 -6.64
C TYR A 238 -5.83 4.13 -6.53
N ALA A 239 -7.09 4.02 -6.94
CA ALA A 239 -7.80 2.75 -6.95
C ALA A 239 -7.13 1.74 -7.91
N HIS A 240 -6.61 2.22 -9.04
CA HIS A 240 -5.98 1.35 -10.03
C HIS A 240 -4.68 0.79 -9.48
N LEU A 241 -3.87 1.65 -8.85
CA LEU A 241 -2.64 1.26 -8.16
C LEU A 241 -2.92 0.32 -6.99
N CYS A 242 -4.00 0.52 -6.23
CA CYS A 242 -4.41 -0.44 -5.19
C CYS A 242 -4.73 -1.80 -5.79
N ARG A 243 -5.50 -1.83 -6.90
CA ARG A 243 -5.89 -3.07 -7.57
C ARG A 243 -4.66 -3.81 -8.10
N VAL A 244 -3.78 -3.06 -8.73
CA VAL A 244 -2.48 -3.52 -9.24
C VAL A 244 -1.68 -4.16 -8.10
N PHE A 245 -1.46 -3.42 -7.02
CA PHE A 245 -0.72 -3.94 -5.87
C PHE A 245 -1.33 -5.22 -5.30
N LEU A 246 -2.65 -5.23 -5.08
CA LEU A 246 -3.37 -6.38 -4.53
C LEU A 246 -3.36 -7.61 -5.44
N ALA A 247 -3.24 -7.45 -6.74
CA ALA A 247 -3.14 -8.57 -7.67
C ALA A 247 -1.78 -9.30 -7.60
N ASN A 248 -0.77 -8.65 -7.00
CA ASN A 248 0.57 -9.21 -6.84
C ASN A 248 0.98 -9.37 -5.38
N VAL A 249 0.06 -9.12 -4.44
CA VAL A 249 0.47 -9.01 -3.06
C VAL A 249 1.05 -10.33 -2.52
N ASP A 250 0.59 -11.44 -3.08
CA ASP A 250 1.01 -12.80 -2.74
C ASP A 250 2.41 -13.16 -3.25
N SER A 251 2.95 -12.42 -4.23
CA SER A 251 4.34 -12.58 -4.70
C SER A 251 5.35 -11.75 -3.89
N PHE A 252 4.89 -10.99 -2.89
CA PHE A 252 5.78 -10.29 -1.96
C PHE A 252 5.83 -11.03 -0.63
N SER A 253 6.94 -11.71 -0.35
CA SER A 253 7.19 -12.24 0.99
C SER A 253 7.31 -11.08 1.99
N ILE A 254 6.51 -11.11 3.06
CA ILE A 254 6.67 -10.18 4.19
C ILE A 254 7.74 -10.79 5.09
N GLU A 255 8.99 -10.40 4.88
CA GLU A 255 10.07 -10.83 5.78
C GLU A 255 9.80 -10.35 7.21
N PRO A 256 10.02 -11.20 8.23
CA PRO A 256 9.91 -10.80 9.62
C PRO A 256 10.88 -9.67 9.92
N VAL A 257 10.43 -8.72 10.72
CA VAL A 257 11.26 -7.57 11.04
C VAL A 257 12.32 -7.95 12.07
N SER A 258 13.54 -8.16 11.57
CA SER A 258 14.71 -8.57 12.34
C SER A 258 15.14 -7.61 13.46
N SER A 259 14.78 -6.32 13.39
CA SER A 259 15.16 -5.33 14.41
C SER A 259 14.07 -4.30 14.75
N LEU A 260 13.97 -3.97 16.04
CA LEU A 260 13.05 -2.93 16.54
C LEU A 260 13.29 -1.57 15.87
N SER A 261 14.56 -1.22 15.59
CA SER A 261 14.92 0.02 14.91
C SER A 261 14.40 0.06 13.48
N SER A 262 14.36 -1.08 12.77
CA SER A 262 13.80 -1.14 11.42
C SER A 262 12.28 -1.02 11.46
N ARG A 263 11.59 -1.62 12.45
CA ARG A 263 10.16 -1.37 12.68
C ARG A 263 9.91 0.11 12.92
N ALA A 264 10.66 0.71 13.86
CA ALA A 264 10.52 2.12 14.20
C ALA A 264 10.82 3.05 13.01
N GLY A 265 11.69 2.64 12.08
CA GLY A 265 12.04 3.41 10.89
C GLY A 265 10.84 3.73 10.00
N TRP A 266 10.39 2.76 9.19
CA TRP A 266 9.29 3.02 8.24
C TRP A 266 7.95 3.25 8.95
N PHE A 267 7.60 2.40 9.92
CA PHE A 267 6.31 2.54 10.59
C PHE A 267 6.25 3.83 11.42
N GLY A 268 7.27 4.13 12.21
CA GLY A 268 7.31 5.35 13.02
C GLY A 268 7.27 6.61 12.16
N TYR A 269 8.03 6.61 11.06
CA TYR A 269 8.00 7.70 10.08
C TYR A 269 6.60 7.91 9.48
N VAL A 270 5.96 6.86 9.01
CA VAL A 270 4.65 6.94 8.33
C VAL A 270 3.55 7.29 9.32
N LEU A 271 3.58 6.68 10.50
CA LEU A 271 2.64 7.00 11.57
C LEU A 271 2.76 8.47 11.95
N ALA A 272 3.97 8.97 12.19
CA ALA A 272 4.22 10.39 12.48
C ALA A 272 3.74 11.28 11.33
N PHE A 273 4.00 10.89 10.09
CA PHE A 273 3.54 11.60 8.90
C PHE A 273 2.00 11.69 8.83
N ASN A 274 1.28 10.57 9.03
CA ASN A 274 -0.18 10.55 8.98
C ASN A 274 -0.82 11.30 10.14
N VAL A 275 -0.27 11.15 11.35
CA VAL A 275 -0.70 11.92 12.52
C VAL A 275 -0.48 13.41 12.30
N ALA A 276 0.66 13.82 11.76
CA ALA A 276 0.94 15.23 11.47
C ALA A 276 0.07 15.77 10.33
N THR A 277 -0.23 14.97 9.31
CA THR A 277 -1.16 15.32 8.23
C THR A 277 -2.57 15.50 8.78
N LEU A 278 -3.03 14.56 9.61
CA LEU A 278 -4.33 14.65 10.27
C LEU A 278 -4.42 15.84 11.23
N ALA A 279 -3.38 16.09 12.02
CA ALA A 279 -3.30 17.24 12.91
C ALA A 279 -3.32 18.56 12.12
N THR A 280 -2.60 18.62 10.98
CA THR A 280 -2.63 19.77 10.07
C THR A 280 -4.02 19.96 9.50
N LEU A 281 -4.69 18.90 9.05
CA LEU A 281 -6.06 18.94 8.57
C LEU A 281 -7.04 19.41 9.64
N ILE A 282 -6.96 18.87 10.86
CA ILE A 282 -7.79 19.31 11.99
C ILE A 282 -7.50 20.78 12.30
N GLY A 283 -6.24 21.20 12.32
CA GLY A 283 -5.83 22.58 12.53
C GLY A 283 -6.42 23.52 11.48
N LEU A 284 -6.37 23.13 10.20
CA LEU A 284 -7.04 23.84 9.11
C LEU A 284 -8.54 23.91 9.37
N LEU A 285 -9.20 22.79 9.68
CA LEU A 285 -10.64 22.74 9.91
C LEU A 285 -11.11 23.45 11.19
N THR A 286 -10.25 23.69 12.18
CA THR A 286 -10.65 24.21 13.51
C THR A 286 -10.17 25.63 13.80
N ASP A 287 -9.23 26.17 13.00
CA ASP A 287 -8.86 27.57 13.11
C ASP A 287 -10.12 28.45 12.88
N GLY A 288 -10.55 29.20 13.90
CA GLY A 288 -11.77 30.01 13.82
C GLY A 288 -11.71 31.06 12.71
N ARG A 289 -10.50 31.53 12.38
CA ARG A 289 -10.25 32.41 11.22
C ARG A 289 -10.50 31.67 9.92
N TRP A 290 -10.37 30.35 9.92
CA TRP A 290 -10.66 29.48 8.80
C TRP A 290 -12.17 29.37 8.57
N PHE A 291 -13.04 29.20 9.56
CA PHE A 291 -14.48 29.28 9.29
C PHE A 291 -14.96 30.66 8.83
N GLU A 292 -14.30 31.74 9.30
CA GLU A 292 -14.58 33.11 8.88
C GLU A 292 -14.03 33.46 7.49
N ARG A 293 -12.88 32.88 7.06
CA ARG A 293 -12.23 33.13 5.75
C ARG A 293 -12.51 32.05 4.70
N PHE A 294 -12.74 30.80 5.11
CA PHE A 294 -13.09 29.64 4.28
C PHE A 294 -14.58 29.58 3.99
N THR A 295 -15.31 30.68 4.19
CA THR A 295 -16.31 31.03 3.20
C THR A 295 -15.57 31.27 1.89
N VAL A 296 -15.12 30.18 1.23
CA VAL A 296 -15.02 30.10 -0.23
C VAL A 296 -16.19 30.93 -0.69
N PRO A 297 -16.00 32.05 -1.41
CA PRO A 297 -17.03 33.05 -1.57
C PRO A 297 -18.11 32.47 -2.46
N THR A 298 -18.93 31.58 -1.91
CA THR A 298 -19.72 30.60 -2.64
C THR A 298 -20.78 31.36 -3.39
N ALA A 299 -21.29 32.45 -2.81
CA ALA A 299 -22.12 33.41 -3.51
C ALA A 299 -21.42 34.03 -4.74
N GLU A 300 -20.18 34.49 -4.61
CA GLU A 300 -19.42 35.08 -5.72
C GLU A 300 -19.03 34.04 -6.78
N ILE A 301 -18.64 32.83 -6.37
CA ILE A 301 -18.30 31.73 -7.29
C ILE A 301 -19.55 31.22 -8.01
N VAL A 302 -20.69 31.15 -7.32
CA VAL A 302 -21.99 30.85 -7.93
C VAL A 302 -22.39 31.95 -8.91
N SER A 303 -22.18 33.22 -8.55
CA SER A 303 -22.42 34.35 -9.44
C SER A 303 -21.49 34.31 -10.66
N ALA A 304 -20.22 33.98 -10.48
CA ALA A 304 -19.22 33.86 -11.54
C ALA A 304 -19.57 32.71 -12.51
N HIS A 305 -19.96 31.54 -11.99
CA HIS A 305 -20.49 30.45 -12.81
C HIS A 305 -21.74 30.89 -13.60
N GLY A 306 -22.66 31.59 -12.95
CA GLY A 306 -23.86 32.14 -13.60
C GLY A 306 -23.52 33.11 -14.73
N ALA A 307 -22.55 34.00 -14.52
CA ALA A 307 -22.06 34.93 -15.54
C ALA A 307 -21.39 34.23 -16.73
N LEU A 308 -20.78 33.05 -16.51
CA LEU A 308 -20.21 32.19 -17.56
C LEU A 308 -21.25 31.31 -18.27
N GLY A 309 -22.54 31.41 -17.91
CA GLY A 309 -23.62 30.60 -18.51
C GLY A 309 -23.61 29.13 -18.07
N VAL A 310 -22.93 28.79 -16.98
CA VAL A 310 -22.87 27.43 -16.46
C VAL A 310 -24.23 27.05 -15.85
N PRO A 311 -24.85 25.93 -16.26
CA PRO A 311 -26.15 25.52 -15.73
C PRO A 311 -26.05 25.11 -14.25
N PHE A 312 -27.08 25.43 -13.45
CA PHE A 312 -27.13 25.08 -12.02
C PHE A 312 -25.88 25.49 -11.22
N PRO A 313 -25.48 26.77 -11.23
CA PRO A 313 -24.19 27.22 -10.70
C PRO A 313 -23.97 26.88 -9.21
N ARG A 314 -25.06 26.88 -8.41
CA ARG A 314 -25.02 26.45 -7.00
C ARG A 314 -24.70 24.96 -6.85
N ALA A 315 -25.33 24.10 -7.65
CA ALA A 315 -25.11 22.67 -7.59
C ALA A 315 -23.66 22.34 -8.00
N ILE A 316 -23.18 22.91 -9.10
CA ILE A 316 -21.81 22.70 -9.59
C ILE A 316 -20.78 23.19 -8.57
N THR A 317 -20.94 24.39 -8.01
CA THR A 317 -20.02 24.90 -6.98
C THR A 317 -19.98 23.97 -5.77
N THR A 318 -21.14 23.45 -5.33
CA THR A 318 -21.22 22.48 -4.23
C THR A 318 -20.49 21.19 -4.56
N ILE A 319 -20.69 20.65 -5.78
CA ILE A 319 -20.02 19.44 -6.25
C ILE A 319 -18.50 19.63 -6.25
N LEU A 320 -17.99 20.74 -6.80
CA LEU A 320 -16.55 21.02 -6.84
C LEU A 320 -15.95 21.01 -5.44
N VAL A 321 -16.57 21.71 -4.47
CA VAL A 321 -16.08 21.75 -3.09
C VAL A 321 -16.14 20.36 -2.44
N VAL A 322 -17.23 19.60 -2.63
CA VAL A 322 -17.36 18.25 -2.09
C VAL A 322 -16.31 17.31 -2.68
N VAL A 323 -16.01 17.44 -3.98
CA VAL A 323 -15.00 16.62 -4.66
C VAL A 323 -13.63 16.74 -3.98
N LEU A 324 -13.25 17.92 -3.50
CA LEU A 324 -11.98 18.13 -2.81
C LEU A 324 -11.84 17.34 -1.51
N ALA A 325 -12.96 17.04 -0.85
CA ALA A 325 -13.03 16.27 0.39
C ALA A 325 -13.32 14.77 0.17
N LEU A 326 -13.61 14.34 -1.07
CA LEU A 326 -13.95 12.95 -1.38
C LEU A 326 -12.90 11.93 -0.92
N PRO A 327 -11.57 12.16 -0.98
CA PRO A 327 -10.61 11.17 -0.50
C PRO A 327 -10.77 10.86 1.00
N LEU A 328 -10.95 11.89 1.83
CA LEU A 328 -11.21 11.72 3.26
C LEU A 328 -12.58 11.10 3.54
N VAL A 329 -13.63 11.59 2.87
CA VAL A 329 -14.98 11.01 3.00
C VAL A 329 -14.96 9.53 2.61
N GLY A 330 -14.29 9.19 1.51
CA GLY A 330 -14.08 7.82 1.07
C GLY A 330 -13.37 6.98 2.13
N LEU A 331 -12.28 7.47 2.71
CA LEU A 331 -11.55 6.79 3.79
C LEU A 331 -12.48 6.50 5.00
N VAL A 332 -13.27 7.48 5.44
CA VAL A 332 -14.21 7.34 6.57
C VAL A 332 -15.35 6.37 6.23
N LEU A 333 -15.90 6.43 5.01
CA LEU A 333 -16.95 5.50 4.56
C LEU A 333 -16.44 4.05 4.48
N LEU A 334 -15.23 3.85 3.95
CA LEU A 334 -14.59 2.53 3.90
C LEU A 334 -14.31 1.99 5.31
N TRP A 335 -13.90 2.85 6.24
CA TRP A 335 -13.75 2.49 7.65
C TRP A 335 -15.08 2.13 8.31
N GLY A 336 -16.13 2.92 8.11
CA GLY A 336 -17.47 2.62 8.61
C GLY A 336 -18.00 1.28 8.08
N LEU A 337 -17.79 1.02 6.78
CA LEU A 337 -18.09 -0.28 6.16
C LEU A 337 -17.29 -1.42 6.80
N HIS A 338 -16.00 -1.21 7.08
CA HIS A 338 -15.14 -2.17 7.78
C HIS A 338 -15.69 -2.50 9.18
N LEU A 339 -16.05 -1.49 9.97
CA LEU A 339 -16.63 -1.70 11.30
C LEU A 339 -17.96 -2.46 11.25
N VAL A 340 -18.83 -2.12 10.29
CA VAL A 340 -20.10 -2.85 10.08
C VAL A 340 -19.82 -4.31 9.72
N ARG A 341 -18.83 -4.58 8.86
CA ARG A 341 -18.41 -5.94 8.50
C ARG A 341 -17.85 -6.70 9.70
N GLN A 342 -17.00 -6.07 10.50
CA GLN A 342 -16.47 -6.63 11.74
C GLN A 342 -17.60 -7.00 12.71
N VAL A 343 -18.53 -6.08 13.00
CA VAL A 343 -19.68 -6.37 13.87
C VAL A 343 -20.56 -7.51 13.32
N ARG A 344 -20.77 -7.56 12.00
CA ARG A 344 -21.49 -8.67 11.36
C ARG A 344 -20.73 -9.99 11.50
N GLN A 345 -19.41 -9.98 11.37
CA GLN A 345 -18.57 -11.17 11.56
C GLN A 345 -18.66 -11.68 13.00
N LEU A 346 -18.52 -10.81 14.01
CA LEU A 346 -18.68 -11.18 15.43
C LEU A 346 -20.06 -11.83 15.68
N ARG A 347 -21.13 -11.25 15.12
CA ARG A 347 -22.49 -11.81 15.23
C ARG A 347 -22.62 -13.15 14.52
N ARG A 348 -22.03 -13.30 13.33
CA ARG A 348 -22.04 -14.56 12.58
C ARG A 348 -21.34 -15.66 13.36
N ILE A 349 -20.15 -15.40 13.88
CA ILE A 349 -19.42 -16.38 14.70
C ILE A 349 -20.25 -16.77 15.92
N ARG A 350 -20.94 -15.80 16.56
CA ARG A 350 -21.77 -16.11 17.71
C ARG A 350 -22.96 -17.03 17.40
N VAL A 351 -23.56 -16.91 16.22
CA VAL A 351 -24.79 -17.62 15.84
C VAL A 351 -24.51 -18.90 15.05
N ALA A 352 -23.48 -18.89 14.21
CA ALA A 352 -23.18 -19.97 13.26
C ALA A 352 -22.24 -21.04 13.82
N THR A 353 -21.68 -20.86 15.02
CA THR A 353 -20.81 -21.86 15.66
C THR A 353 -21.42 -22.42 16.94
N THR A 354 -21.14 -23.68 17.22
CA THR A 354 -21.53 -24.38 18.45
C THR A 354 -20.35 -24.44 19.41
N LEU A 355 -20.59 -24.49 20.72
CA LEU A 355 -19.51 -24.65 21.69
C LEU A 355 -19.10 -26.13 21.75
N ASP A 356 -17.82 -26.41 21.59
CA ASP A 356 -17.27 -27.74 21.83
C ASP A 356 -16.54 -27.77 23.17
N ARG A 357 -16.84 -28.80 23.96
CA ARG A 357 -16.26 -29.01 25.30
C ARG A 357 -15.35 -30.24 25.34
N THR A 358 -15.24 -30.99 24.25
CA THR A 358 -14.36 -32.17 24.19
C THR A 358 -12.92 -31.79 23.87
N VAL A 359 -12.72 -30.65 23.20
CA VAL A 359 -11.39 -30.11 22.91
C VAL A 359 -10.88 -29.33 24.13
N GLU A 360 -9.76 -29.76 24.69
CA GLU A 360 -9.12 -29.07 25.81
C GLU A 360 -8.43 -27.79 25.32
N SER A 361 -8.80 -26.65 25.89
CA SER A 361 -8.15 -25.36 25.61
C SER A 361 -8.31 -24.36 26.76
N ILE A 362 -7.39 -23.40 26.85
CA ILE A 362 -7.46 -22.24 27.77
C ILE A 362 -8.61 -21.28 27.45
N VAL A 363 -9.16 -21.33 26.23
CA VAL A 363 -10.32 -20.53 25.82
C VAL A 363 -11.40 -21.42 25.20
N PRO A 364 -12.66 -20.97 25.16
CA PRO A 364 -13.73 -21.75 24.55
C PRO A 364 -13.43 -22.05 23.07
N VAL A 365 -13.54 -23.33 22.70
CA VAL A 365 -13.46 -23.80 21.31
C VAL A 365 -14.87 -23.86 20.73
N ARG A 366 -15.04 -23.34 19.52
CA ARG A 366 -16.33 -23.35 18.82
C ARG A 366 -16.21 -23.98 17.45
N ILE A 367 -17.18 -24.81 17.07
CA ILE A 367 -17.19 -25.53 15.80
C ILE A 367 -18.09 -24.79 14.81
N LEU A 368 -17.54 -24.52 13.63
CA LEU A 368 -18.27 -24.07 12.46
C LEU A 368 -18.55 -25.29 11.57
N GLU A 369 -19.83 -25.57 11.33
CA GLU A 369 -20.25 -26.67 10.46
C GLU A 369 -19.88 -26.36 9.00
N THR A 370 -18.74 -26.87 8.55
CA THR A 370 -18.22 -26.72 7.18
C THR A 370 -17.09 -27.72 6.94
N ASP A 371 -17.04 -28.28 5.73
CA ASP A 371 -16.00 -29.24 5.33
C ASP A 371 -14.67 -28.55 4.97
N ARG A 372 -14.70 -27.23 4.73
CA ARG A 372 -13.48 -26.43 4.50
C ARG A 372 -12.57 -26.49 5.74
N PRO A 373 -11.27 -26.76 5.61
CA PRO A 373 -10.35 -26.81 6.74
C PRO A 373 -10.11 -25.42 7.32
N LEU A 374 -10.64 -25.10 8.51
CA LEU A 374 -10.46 -23.77 9.11
C LEU A 374 -10.10 -23.89 10.59
N ALA A 375 -9.02 -23.23 10.99
CA ALA A 375 -8.71 -22.91 12.37
C ALA A 375 -8.33 -21.42 12.44
N TYR A 376 -8.90 -20.69 13.40
CA TYR A 376 -8.50 -19.30 13.67
C TYR A 376 -9.02 -18.82 15.03
N VAL A 377 -8.31 -17.89 15.64
CA VAL A 377 -8.83 -17.12 16.78
C VAL A 377 -9.80 -16.02 16.32
N ALA A 378 -10.95 -15.95 16.99
CA ALA A 378 -11.94 -14.91 16.80
C ALA A 378 -12.35 -14.25 18.11
N GLN A 379 -13.10 -13.15 17.99
CA GLN A 379 -13.80 -12.54 19.11
C GLN A 379 -15.30 -12.84 19.01
N VAL A 380 -15.94 -13.19 20.13
CA VAL A 380 -17.42 -13.20 20.26
C VAL A 380 -17.94 -11.96 20.98
N SER A 381 -17.03 -11.28 21.70
CA SER A 381 -17.18 -9.96 22.28
C SER A 381 -15.80 -9.28 22.27
N PRO A 382 -15.69 -7.95 22.46
CA PRO A 382 -14.40 -7.25 22.50
C PRO A 382 -13.38 -7.81 23.51
N TRP A 383 -13.85 -8.56 24.52
CA TRP A 383 -13.03 -9.11 25.61
C TRP A 383 -13.08 -10.63 25.72
N SER A 384 -13.71 -11.31 24.77
CA SER A 384 -13.93 -12.75 24.82
C SER A 384 -13.39 -13.41 23.55
N PRO A 385 -12.09 -13.74 23.52
CA PRO A 385 -11.53 -14.54 22.45
C PRO A 385 -12.05 -15.97 22.51
N VAL A 386 -12.22 -16.59 21.35
CA VAL A 386 -12.58 -18.00 21.17
C VAL A 386 -11.75 -18.57 20.03
N ILE A 387 -11.47 -19.86 20.08
CA ILE A 387 -10.91 -20.58 18.94
C ILE A 387 -12.08 -21.09 18.10
N VAL A 388 -12.03 -20.86 16.80
CA VAL A 388 -13.02 -21.39 15.85
C VAL A 388 -12.34 -22.47 15.03
N LEU A 389 -12.89 -23.67 15.06
CA LEU A 389 -12.48 -24.80 14.22
C LEU A 389 -13.62 -25.16 13.27
N SER A 390 -13.32 -25.65 12.08
CA SER A 390 -14.33 -26.28 11.24
C SER A 390 -14.55 -27.75 11.63
N SER A 391 -15.75 -28.26 11.36
CA SER A 391 -16.04 -29.70 11.52
C SER A 391 -15.11 -30.55 10.64
N GLY A 392 -14.90 -30.15 9.38
CA GLY A 392 -14.01 -30.87 8.46
C GLY A 392 -12.57 -30.94 8.97
N LEU A 393 -12.03 -29.84 9.53
CA LEU A 393 -10.66 -29.88 10.08
C LEU A 393 -10.58 -30.77 11.32
N ARG A 394 -11.55 -30.65 12.23
CA ARG A 394 -11.57 -31.42 13.47
C ARG A 394 -11.65 -32.92 13.21
N ASP A 395 -12.40 -33.32 12.19
CA ASP A 395 -12.68 -34.71 11.91
C ASP A 395 -11.56 -35.39 11.07
N GLU A 396 -10.72 -34.61 10.37
CA GLU A 396 -9.58 -35.12 9.57
C GLU A 396 -8.25 -35.17 10.34
N LEU A 397 -8.07 -34.33 11.36
CA LEU A 397 -6.83 -34.31 12.15
C LEU A 397 -6.81 -35.43 13.19
N GLU A 398 -5.64 -36.06 13.37
CA GLU A 398 -5.42 -36.95 14.50
C GLU A 398 -5.48 -36.19 15.84
N PRO A 399 -5.76 -36.85 16.98
CA PRO A 399 -5.91 -36.16 18.26
C PRO A 399 -4.72 -35.28 18.66
N GLU A 400 -3.49 -35.72 18.35
CA GLU A 400 -2.25 -35.01 18.65
C GLU A 400 -2.05 -33.81 17.70
N GLU A 401 -2.37 -33.99 16.41
CA GLU A 401 -2.34 -32.92 15.41
C GLU A 401 -3.37 -31.82 15.73
N LEU A 402 -4.59 -32.21 16.11
CA LEU A 402 -5.64 -31.29 16.54
C LEU A 402 -5.21 -30.51 17.78
N ALA A 403 -4.58 -31.18 18.76
CA ALA A 403 -4.05 -30.52 19.94
C ALA A 403 -2.94 -29.51 19.59
N ALA A 404 -2.06 -29.84 18.63
CA ALA A 404 -1.03 -28.92 18.13
C ALA A 404 -1.64 -27.68 17.45
N VAL A 405 -2.66 -27.84 16.60
CA VAL A 405 -3.38 -26.72 15.97
C VAL A 405 -4.05 -25.84 17.02
N VAL A 406 -4.73 -26.43 18.00
CA VAL A 406 -5.35 -25.67 19.10
C VAL A 406 -4.28 -24.91 19.89
N ALA A 407 -3.12 -25.52 20.15
CA ALA A 407 -1.99 -24.85 20.80
C ALA A 407 -1.49 -23.63 20.03
N HIS A 408 -1.35 -23.77 18.71
CA HIS A 408 -0.97 -22.68 17.82
C HIS A 408 -1.97 -21.51 17.94
N GLU A 409 -3.28 -21.81 17.89
CA GLU A 409 -4.32 -20.79 18.07
C GLU A 409 -4.34 -20.18 19.49
N GLU A 410 -4.06 -20.97 20.53
CA GLU A 410 -3.93 -20.46 21.89
C GLU A 410 -2.80 -19.45 22.03
N TYR A 411 -1.70 -19.64 21.30
CA TYR A 411 -0.61 -18.69 21.30
C TYR A 411 -1.08 -17.32 20.81
N HIS A 412 -1.87 -17.24 19.73
CA HIS A 412 -2.45 -15.98 19.26
C HIS A 412 -3.35 -15.29 20.30
N VAL A 413 -4.08 -16.08 21.10
CA VAL A 413 -4.84 -15.54 22.25
C VAL A 413 -3.91 -14.95 23.30
N ARG A 414 -2.87 -15.69 23.69
CA ARG A 414 -1.89 -15.26 24.71
C ARG A 414 -1.13 -14.03 24.27
N ASN A 415 -0.77 -13.96 23.00
CA ASN A 415 -0.10 -12.82 22.38
C ASN A 415 -1.04 -11.62 22.15
N ARG A 416 -2.35 -11.81 22.35
CA ARG A 416 -3.41 -10.78 22.24
C ARG A 416 -3.62 -10.29 20.81
N ASP A 417 -3.37 -11.13 19.81
CA ASP A 417 -3.52 -10.78 18.40
C ASP A 417 -4.95 -10.35 18.03
N PRO A 418 -6.02 -10.97 18.57
CA PRO A 418 -7.38 -10.50 18.30
C PRO A 418 -7.64 -9.09 18.84
N LEU A 419 -7.07 -8.74 20.00
CA LEU A 419 -7.18 -7.41 20.57
C LEU A 419 -6.44 -6.39 19.70
N TRP A 420 -5.24 -6.74 19.23
CA TRP A 420 -4.51 -5.87 18.30
C TRP A 420 -5.25 -5.66 16.99
N ASN A 421 -5.84 -6.72 16.43
CA ASN A 421 -6.67 -6.63 15.23
C ASN A 421 -7.91 -5.75 15.42
N LEU A 422 -8.55 -5.81 16.60
CA LEU A 422 -9.66 -4.94 16.95
C LEU A 422 -9.21 -3.49 17.06
N LEU A 423 -8.13 -3.22 17.80
CA LEU A 423 -7.57 -1.87 17.94
C LEU A 423 -7.20 -1.30 16.57
N ALA A 424 -6.46 -2.05 15.76
CA ALA A 424 -6.10 -1.64 14.41
C ALA A 424 -7.32 -1.32 13.53
N SER A 425 -8.43 -2.04 13.71
CA SER A 425 -9.69 -1.77 13.01
C SER A 425 -10.36 -0.47 13.47
N VAL A 426 -10.27 -0.14 14.76
CA VAL A 426 -10.90 1.05 15.34
C VAL A 426 -10.06 2.31 15.08
N VAL A 427 -8.77 2.28 15.40
CA VAL A 427 -7.87 3.45 15.23
C VAL A 427 -7.28 3.56 13.83
N GLY A 428 -7.41 2.55 12.98
CA GLY A 428 -6.82 2.52 11.63
C GLY A 428 -7.15 3.74 10.78
N VAL A 429 -8.37 4.29 10.86
CA VAL A 429 -8.78 5.48 10.10
C VAL A 429 -7.92 6.71 10.42
N ALA A 430 -7.47 6.87 11.67
CA ALA A 430 -6.67 8.01 12.10
C ALA A 430 -5.24 7.97 11.58
N VAL A 431 -4.79 6.80 11.12
CA VAL A 431 -3.43 6.56 10.62
C VAL A 431 -3.43 6.14 9.16
N GLY A 432 -4.56 6.28 8.47
CA GLY A 432 -4.71 6.02 7.03
C GLY A 432 -5.16 4.61 6.64
N GLY A 433 -5.25 3.66 7.58
CA GLY A 433 -5.76 2.31 7.34
C GLY A 433 -5.43 1.32 8.48
N ARG A 434 -6.20 0.24 8.57
CA ARG A 434 -5.93 -0.90 9.48
C ARG A 434 -4.62 -1.60 9.10
N ASN A 435 -4.39 -1.82 7.81
CA ASN A 435 -3.27 -2.62 7.32
C ASN A 435 -1.90 -2.01 7.67
N LEU A 436 -1.82 -0.68 7.81
CA LEU A 436 -0.60 -0.03 8.29
C LEU A 436 -0.23 -0.49 9.71
N LEU A 437 -1.21 -0.56 10.61
CA LEU A 437 -1.00 -0.99 12.00
C LEU A 437 -0.69 -2.48 12.09
N VAL A 438 -1.40 -3.28 11.30
CA VAL A 438 -1.19 -4.74 11.21
C VAL A 438 0.21 -5.05 10.66
N ALA A 439 0.67 -4.32 9.64
CA ALA A 439 2.00 -4.50 9.07
C ALA A 439 3.12 -4.17 10.08
N ALA A 440 2.85 -3.31 11.06
CA ALA A 440 3.79 -2.97 12.12
C ALA A 440 3.90 -4.05 13.22
N TYR A 441 2.91 -4.93 13.32
CA TYR A 441 2.82 -5.93 14.39
C TYR A 441 3.78 -7.11 14.19
N ASP A 442 4.38 -7.25 13.01
CA ASP A 442 5.32 -8.33 12.65
C ASP A 442 4.69 -9.73 12.81
N TYR A 443 3.53 -9.92 12.17
CA TYR A 443 2.84 -11.20 12.11
C TYR A 443 3.74 -12.39 11.70
N PRO A 444 4.67 -12.29 10.73
CA PRO A 444 5.54 -13.42 10.40
C PRO A 444 6.36 -13.95 11.59
N LYS A 445 6.78 -13.07 12.50
CA LYS A 445 7.44 -13.49 13.74
C LYS A 445 6.46 -14.18 14.71
N VAL A 446 5.25 -13.64 14.82
CA VAL A 446 4.17 -14.19 15.66
C VAL A 446 3.81 -15.61 15.21
N GLU A 447 3.66 -15.84 13.90
CA GLU A 447 3.41 -17.17 13.31
C GLU A 447 4.52 -18.17 13.69
N ARG A 448 5.78 -17.77 13.58
CA ARG A 448 6.93 -18.61 13.96
C ARG A 448 7.00 -18.90 15.46
N GLU A 449 6.48 -18.01 16.30
CA GLU A 449 6.38 -18.23 17.75
C GLU A 449 5.19 -19.12 18.11
N ALA A 450 4.08 -19.02 17.38
CA ALA A 450 2.93 -19.91 17.50
C ALA A 450 3.29 -21.35 17.11
N ASP A 451 4.02 -21.53 16.01
CA ASP A 451 4.54 -22.84 15.58
C ASP A 451 5.46 -23.47 16.61
N ARG A 452 6.45 -22.70 17.10
CA ARG A 452 7.34 -23.18 18.17
C ARG A 452 6.57 -23.52 19.43
N TYR A 453 5.61 -22.69 19.83
CA TYR A 453 4.79 -22.96 21.01
C TYR A 453 3.97 -24.26 20.87
N ALA A 454 3.44 -24.55 19.68
CA ALA A 454 2.73 -25.79 19.42
C ALA A 454 3.67 -27.01 19.43
N ALA A 455 4.82 -26.91 18.75
CA ALA A 455 5.84 -27.96 18.70
C ALA A 455 6.42 -28.27 20.09
N ASP A 456 6.73 -27.25 20.89
CA ASP A 456 7.25 -27.43 22.27
C ASP A 456 6.26 -28.17 23.18
N ARG A 457 4.94 -28.06 22.89
CA ARG A 457 3.88 -28.62 23.74
C ARG A 457 3.43 -30.01 23.31
N TYR A 458 3.41 -30.29 22.00
CA TYR A 458 2.83 -31.51 21.44
C TYR A 458 3.78 -32.26 20.49
N GLY A 459 5.02 -31.80 20.32
CA GLY A 459 6.04 -32.38 19.44
C GLY A 459 6.05 -31.79 18.03
N ALA A 460 7.22 -31.73 17.39
CA ALA A 460 7.33 -31.29 16.00
C ALA A 460 6.53 -32.17 15.03
N ASP A 461 6.57 -33.50 15.22
CA ASP A 461 5.88 -34.44 14.33
C ASP A 461 4.37 -34.17 14.26
N ALA A 462 3.73 -33.90 15.41
CA ALA A 462 2.29 -33.59 15.47
C ALA A 462 1.96 -32.27 14.75
N LEU A 463 2.80 -31.24 14.90
CA LEU A 463 2.61 -29.98 14.18
C LEU A 463 2.86 -30.14 12.68
N VAL A 464 3.92 -30.85 12.28
CA VAL A 464 4.23 -31.12 10.88
C VAL A 464 3.12 -31.92 10.21
N GLY A 465 2.61 -32.96 10.87
CA GLY A 465 1.46 -33.73 10.43
C GLY A 465 0.24 -32.84 10.20
N ALA A 466 -0.12 -32.03 11.20
CA ALA A 466 -1.22 -31.08 11.09
C ALA A 466 -1.07 -30.11 9.90
N LEU A 467 0.12 -29.51 9.72
CA LEU A 467 0.38 -28.57 8.64
C LEU A 467 0.25 -29.23 7.25
N ARG A 468 0.72 -30.47 7.11
CA ARG A 468 0.61 -31.23 5.85
C ARG A 468 -0.82 -31.68 5.58
N THR A 469 -1.56 -32.07 6.61
CA THR A 469 -2.99 -32.40 6.48
C THR A 469 -3.79 -31.17 6.03
N ILE A 470 -3.56 -30.01 6.65
CA ILE A 470 -4.19 -28.73 6.25
C ILE A 470 -3.85 -28.39 4.80
N GLU A 471 -2.57 -28.49 4.41
CA GLU A 471 -2.12 -28.25 3.03
C GLU A 471 -2.84 -29.16 2.03
N GLY A 472 -2.95 -30.46 2.34
CA GLY A 472 -3.67 -31.43 1.50
C GLY A 472 -5.15 -31.08 1.35
N LEU A 473 -5.80 -30.65 2.44
CA LEU A 473 -7.20 -30.24 2.44
C LEU A 473 -7.42 -28.93 1.65
N ASP A 474 -6.50 -27.97 1.74
CA ASP A 474 -6.56 -26.71 0.98
C ASP A 474 -6.35 -26.92 -0.52
N VAL A 475 -5.51 -27.88 -0.92
CA VAL A 475 -5.32 -28.26 -2.33
C VAL A 475 -6.57 -28.97 -2.88
N SER A 476 -7.22 -29.81 -2.06
CA SER A 476 -8.44 -30.52 -2.45
C SER A 476 -9.66 -29.60 -2.56
N THR A 477 -9.67 -28.49 -1.83
CA THR A 477 -10.73 -27.48 -1.86
C THR A 477 -10.30 -26.31 -2.75
N THR A 478 -10.55 -26.41 -4.06
CA THR A 478 -10.08 -25.50 -5.14
C THR A 478 -10.61 -24.04 -5.07
N ASP A 479 -10.94 -23.52 -3.89
CA ASP A 479 -11.52 -22.20 -3.61
C ASP A 479 -10.93 -21.52 -2.34
N SER A 480 -9.77 -21.99 -1.86
CA SER A 480 -9.16 -21.67 -0.55
C SER A 480 -8.83 -20.18 -0.33
N HIS A 481 -8.54 -19.40 -1.39
CA HIS A 481 -8.33 -17.95 -1.23
C HIS A 481 -9.59 -17.12 -0.91
N ALA A 482 -10.78 -17.72 -0.99
CA ALA A 482 -12.05 -17.04 -0.73
C ALA A 482 -12.29 -16.72 0.76
N GLN A 483 -11.48 -17.26 1.68
CA GLN A 483 -11.64 -17.07 3.12
C GLN A 483 -11.36 -15.62 3.58
N PHE A 484 -10.56 -14.89 2.80
CA PHE A 484 -10.16 -13.50 3.07
C PHE A 484 -10.43 -12.53 1.93
N GLY A 485 -10.60 -13.03 0.71
CA GLY A 485 -10.98 -12.26 -0.46
C GLY A 485 -12.26 -12.83 -1.04
N GLY A 486 -13.42 -12.38 -0.57
CA GLY A 486 -14.63 -12.56 -1.36
C GLY A 486 -14.38 -11.88 -2.70
N ASN A 487 -14.15 -12.64 -3.76
CA ASN A 487 -14.10 -12.12 -5.12
C ASN A 487 -15.56 -11.84 -5.49
N PRO A 488 -16.06 -10.60 -5.36
CA PRO A 488 -17.35 -10.32 -5.95
C PRO A 488 -17.14 -10.54 -7.45
N ARG A 489 -18.16 -11.02 -8.17
CA ARG A 489 -18.19 -10.78 -9.61
C ARG A 489 -18.15 -9.25 -9.77
N GLU A 490 -16.95 -8.72 -9.99
CA GLU A 490 -16.72 -7.29 -10.01
C GLU A 490 -17.39 -6.77 -11.26
N GLY A 491 -18.49 -6.02 -11.09
CA GLY A 491 -18.97 -5.16 -12.15
C GLY A 491 -17.84 -4.21 -12.57
N SER A 492 -17.89 -3.69 -13.80
CA SER A 492 -16.81 -2.89 -14.42
C SER A 492 -16.22 -1.76 -13.55
N PHE A 493 -16.95 -1.28 -12.54
CA PHE A 493 -16.54 -0.18 -11.64
C PHE A 493 -16.44 -0.53 -10.15
N SER A 494 -16.77 -1.74 -9.69
CA SER A 494 -16.73 -2.04 -8.24
C SER A 494 -15.32 -2.02 -7.65
N TRP A 495 -14.31 -2.29 -8.48
CA TRP A 495 -12.89 -2.25 -8.11
C TRP A 495 -12.46 -0.86 -7.62
N LEU A 496 -13.12 0.22 -8.05
CA LEU A 496 -12.83 1.59 -7.59
C LEU A 496 -12.96 1.74 -6.08
N PHE A 497 -13.79 0.92 -5.44
CA PHE A 497 -13.98 0.91 -3.99
C PHE A 497 -13.40 -0.34 -3.34
N ALA A 498 -13.50 -1.50 -4.00
CA ALA A 498 -13.04 -2.77 -3.45
C ALA A 498 -11.51 -2.81 -3.28
N ALA A 499 -10.75 -2.28 -4.24
CA ALA A 499 -9.30 -2.28 -4.14
C ALA A 499 -8.79 -1.35 -3.03
N PRO A 500 -9.20 -0.07 -2.93
CA PRO A 500 -8.89 0.75 -1.75
C PRO A 500 -9.32 0.13 -0.43
N TYR A 501 -10.52 -0.46 -0.37
CA TYR A 501 -10.99 -1.15 0.83
C TYR A 501 -10.03 -2.27 1.26
N ARG A 502 -9.68 -3.17 0.33
CA ARG A 502 -8.78 -4.30 0.62
C ARG A 502 -7.39 -3.82 1.01
N MET A 503 -6.91 -2.77 0.35
CA MET A 503 -5.60 -2.17 0.60
C MET A 503 -5.51 -1.52 1.99
N LEU A 504 -6.56 -0.81 2.43
CA LEU A 504 -6.54 -0.07 3.69
C LEU A 504 -7.08 -0.86 4.88
N PHE A 505 -8.16 -1.62 4.69
CA PHE A 505 -8.93 -2.26 5.76
C PHE A 505 -9.11 -3.77 5.58
N GLY A 506 -8.63 -4.35 4.48
CA GLY A 506 -8.70 -5.79 4.22
C GLY A 506 -7.83 -6.62 5.15
N SER A 507 -7.69 -7.90 4.83
CA SER A 507 -6.86 -8.87 5.55
C SER A 507 -5.55 -9.19 4.82
N VAL A 508 -5.21 -8.44 3.77
CA VAL A 508 -4.10 -8.76 2.87
C VAL A 508 -2.75 -8.92 3.58
N VAL A 509 -2.48 -8.10 4.62
CA VAL A 509 -1.23 -8.20 5.39
C VAL A 509 -1.20 -9.49 6.22
N VAL A 510 -2.33 -9.90 6.80
CA VAL A 510 -2.41 -11.13 7.60
C VAL A 510 -2.34 -12.35 6.69
N ALA A 511 -3.05 -12.32 5.56
CA ALA A 511 -3.04 -13.41 4.59
C ALA A 511 -1.64 -13.70 4.03
N ASN A 512 -0.80 -12.67 3.90
CA ASN A 512 0.58 -12.78 3.41
C ASN A 512 1.63 -12.85 4.52
N ALA A 513 1.21 -12.98 5.78
CA ALA A 513 2.13 -13.15 6.90
C ALA A 513 2.50 -14.62 7.15
N HIS A 514 1.67 -15.56 6.70
CA HIS A 514 1.98 -16.98 6.82
C HIS A 514 3.09 -17.35 5.83
N ALA A 515 4.17 -17.90 6.36
CA ALA A 515 5.19 -18.56 5.57
C ALA A 515 4.60 -19.80 4.87
N SER A 516 5.25 -20.27 3.80
CA SER A 516 4.85 -21.52 3.16
C SER A 516 4.92 -22.68 4.16
N VAL A 517 4.12 -23.72 3.93
CA VAL A 517 4.13 -24.92 4.77
C VAL A 517 5.54 -25.52 4.83
N ASP A 518 6.24 -25.58 3.71
CA ASP A 518 7.64 -26.03 3.65
C ASP A 518 8.58 -25.17 4.52
N GLU A 519 8.45 -23.85 4.48
CA GLU A 519 9.25 -22.96 5.32
C GLU A 519 8.93 -23.20 6.81
N ARG A 520 7.65 -23.29 7.18
CA ARG A 520 7.23 -23.55 8.58
C ARG A 520 7.75 -24.88 9.10
N VAL A 521 7.60 -25.95 8.31
CA VAL A 521 8.13 -27.28 8.62
C VAL A 521 9.65 -27.23 8.79
N SER A 522 10.36 -26.56 7.88
CA SER A 522 11.83 -26.45 7.97
C SER A 522 12.28 -25.74 9.26
N LEU A 523 11.54 -24.71 9.70
CA LEU A 523 11.85 -23.95 10.90
C LEU A 523 11.59 -24.76 12.17
N VAL A 524 10.47 -25.49 12.22
CA VAL A 524 10.11 -26.36 13.35
C VAL A 524 11.12 -27.48 13.51
N LEU A 525 11.52 -28.14 12.42
CA LEU A 525 12.52 -29.22 12.44
C LEU A 525 13.93 -28.70 12.77
N ALA A 526 14.27 -27.47 12.36
CA ALA A 526 15.55 -26.86 12.70
C ALA A 526 15.69 -26.55 14.20
N THR A 527 14.58 -26.31 14.91
CA THR A 527 14.59 -26.05 16.36
C THR A 527 14.75 -27.32 17.21
N GLU A 528 14.53 -28.52 16.66
CA GLU A 528 14.77 -29.80 17.35
C GLU A 528 16.20 -30.34 17.18
N GLY A 529 17.09 -29.61 16.48
CA GLY A 529 18.50 -29.97 16.42
C GLY A 529 19.10 -30.10 17.83
N PRO A 530 19.99 -31.08 18.08
CA PRO A 530 20.41 -31.42 19.43
C PRO A 530 20.97 -30.20 20.16
N THR A 531 20.29 -29.81 21.22
CA THR A 531 20.87 -28.96 22.27
C THR A 531 21.88 -29.82 23.00
N ASP A 532 23.15 -29.73 22.60
CA ASP A 532 24.30 -30.30 23.32
C ASP A 532 24.36 -29.87 24.79
#